data_AF-A0A8T5TWG7-F1
#
_entry.id   AF-A0A8T5TWG7-F1
#
_cell.length_a   1.000
_cell.length_b   1.000
_cell.length_c   1.000
_cell.angle_alpha   90.00
_cell.angle_beta   90.00
_cell.angle_gamma   90.00
#
_symmetry.space_group_name_H-M   'P 1'
#
loop_
_entity.id
_entity.type
_entity.pdbx_description
1 polymer ?
#
loop_
_entity_poly.entity_id
_entity_poly.type
_entity_poly.pdbx_seq_one_letter_code
_entity_poly.pdbx_strand_id
1 'polypeptide(L)'
;MARPKVVLPDNGISEKEILKKMEEIREDDINWKDGKVWSLVYHASEEHTEMLKKASNMFFSKNALSPMAFPSLKKFETEVISMAVDLFGGDNRCCGSMTSGGTESLLMAVKTYRDWAREKFPHIKEPEMLV
;
A
#
# COMPACT_ATOMS: atom_id res chain seq x y z
N MET A 1 -18.59 14.62 13.62
CA MET A 1 -19.23 13.68 14.55
C MET A 1 -18.36 13.53 15.78
N ALA A 2 -18.93 13.46 16.98
CA ALA A 2 -18.18 13.14 18.19
C ALA A 2 -17.72 11.67 18.12
N ARG A 3 -16.50 11.39 18.61
CA ARG A 3 -15.94 10.04 18.61
C ARG A 3 -16.79 9.11 19.50
N PRO A 4 -17.22 7.93 19.02
CA PRO A 4 -17.79 6.92 19.91
C PRO A 4 -16.74 6.47 20.93
N LYS A 5 -17.10 6.50 22.22
CA LYS A 5 -16.21 6.07 23.30
C LYS A 5 -16.15 4.55 23.32
N VAL A 6 -15.10 4.02 22.71
CA VAL A 6 -14.70 2.60 22.78
C VAL A 6 -13.41 2.53 23.59
N VAL A 7 -13.35 1.63 24.57
CA VAL A 7 -12.19 1.40 25.45
C VAL A 7 -11.69 -0.03 25.26
N LEU A 8 -10.44 -0.29 25.62
CA LEU A 8 -9.94 -1.66 25.70
C LEU A 8 -10.76 -2.42 26.75
N PRO A 9 -11.17 -3.67 26.47
CA PRO A 9 -11.91 -4.47 27.45
C PRO A 9 -10.99 -4.83 28.62
N ASP A 10 -11.56 -4.90 29.82
CA ASP A 10 -10.82 -5.26 31.04
C ASP A 10 -10.27 -6.69 30.98
N ASN A 11 -10.89 -7.57 30.19
CA ASN A 11 -10.48 -8.95 29.97
C ASN A 11 -10.33 -9.23 28.47
N GLY A 12 -9.39 -10.11 28.12
CA GLY A 12 -9.21 -10.58 26.75
C GLY A 12 -10.47 -11.27 26.23
N ILE A 13 -10.89 -10.90 25.02
CA ILE A 13 -11.98 -11.57 24.31
C ILE A 13 -11.40 -12.80 23.63
N SER A 14 -12.14 -13.91 23.62
CA SER A 14 -11.67 -15.13 22.96
C SER A 14 -11.56 -14.95 21.43
N GLU A 15 -10.62 -15.66 20.81
CA GLU A 15 -10.44 -15.64 19.35
C GLU A 15 -11.77 -15.92 18.61
N LYS A 16 -12.52 -16.93 19.07
CA LYS A 16 -13.81 -17.31 18.49
C LYS A 16 -14.81 -16.16 18.53
N GLU A 17 -14.90 -15.43 19.64
CA GLU A 17 -15.81 -14.29 19.77
C GLU A 17 -15.36 -13.10 18.93
N ILE A 18 -14.05 -12.85 18.83
CA ILE A 18 -13.49 -11.79 17.97
C ILE A 18 -13.84 -12.08 16.50
N LEU A 19 -13.54 -13.29 16.02
CA LEU A 19 -13.80 -13.68 14.64
C LEU A 19 -15.30 -13.64 14.32
N LYS A 20 -16.16 -14.14 15.21
CA LYS A 20 -17.63 -14.06 15.04
C LYS A 20 -18.10 -12.62 14.88
N LYS A 21 -17.63 -11.70 15.73
CA LYS A 21 -17.97 -10.28 15.64
C LYS A 21 -17.50 -9.66 14.34
N MET A 22 -16.30 -10.01 13.86
CA MET A 22 -15.78 -9.53 12.58
C MET A 22 -16.62 -10.04 11.40
N GLU A 23 -17.11 -11.29 11.46
CA GLU A 23 -18.01 -11.84 10.45
C GLU A 23 -19.36 -11.13 10.43
N GLU A 24 -19.96 -10.88 11.61
CA GLU A 24 -21.22 -10.12 11.74
C GLU A 24 -21.08 -8.70 11.16
N ILE A 25 -19.98 -8.00 11.45
CA ILE A 25 -19.74 -6.65 10.89
C ILE A 25 -19.56 -6.68 9.37
N ARG A 26 -18.91 -7.72 8.84
CA ARG A 26 -18.69 -7.89 7.40
C ARG A 26 -19.99 -8.10 6.62
N GLU A 27 -21.09 -8.51 7.27
CA GLU A 27 -22.40 -8.67 6.59
C GLU A 27 -22.93 -7.34 6.05
N ASP A 28 -22.53 -6.21 6.64
CA ASP A 28 -22.89 -4.86 6.18
C ASP A 28 -22.02 -4.37 5.00
N ASP A 29 -20.93 -5.08 4.67
CA ASP A 29 -20.08 -4.72 3.54
C ASP A 29 -20.80 -4.97 2.21
N ILE A 30 -20.50 -4.13 1.22
CA ILE A 30 -21.07 -4.29 -0.11
C ILE A 30 -20.64 -5.63 -0.73
N ASN A 31 -21.59 -6.39 -1.27
CA ASN A 31 -21.28 -7.62 -2.00
C ASN A 31 -20.68 -7.29 -3.37
N TRP A 32 -19.38 -7.05 -3.39
CA TRP A 32 -18.62 -6.73 -4.61
C TRP A 32 -18.46 -7.93 -5.55
N LYS A 33 -18.57 -9.17 -5.05
CA LYS A 33 -18.42 -10.39 -5.87
C LYS A 33 -19.55 -10.56 -6.88
N ASP A 34 -20.73 -10.01 -6.62
CA ASP A 34 -21.88 -10.07 -7.53
C ASP A 34 -21.77 -9.04 -8.69
N GLY A 35 -20.63 -8.37 -8.86
CA GLY A 35 -20.32 -7.51 -10.01
C GLY A 35 -21.08 -6.17 -10.03
N LYS A 36 -21.73 -5.79 -8.92
CA LYS A 36 -22.56 -4.58 -8.82
C LYS A 36 -21.83 -3.37 -8.24
N VAL A 37 -20.50 -3.44 -8.11
CA VAL A 37 -19.67 -2.36 -7.55
C VAL A 37 -18.70 -1.90 -8.62
N TRP A 38 -18.83 -0.63 -9.01
CA TRP A 38 -17.88 0.01 -9.91
C TRP A 38 -16.70 0.54 -9.08
N SER A 39 -15.47 0.19 -9.48
CA SER A 39 -14.23 0.50 -8.74
C SER A 39 -14.10 -0.26 -7.41
N LEU A 40 -13.09 0.08 -6.60
CA LEU A 40 -12.80 -0.41 -5.23
C LEU A 40 -12.10 -1.78 -5.13
N VAL A 41 -12.63 -2.86 -5.72
CA VAL A 41 -12.03 -4.20 -5.61
C VAL A 41 -11.62 -4.73 -6.99
N TYR A 42 -10.32 -4.76 -7.24
CA TYR A 42 -9.73 -5.28 -8.47
C TYR A 42 -9.43 -6.79 -8.31
N HIS A 43 -10.45 -7.61 -8.57
CA HIS A 43 -10.35 -9.07 -8.46
C HIS A 43 -10.06 -9.74 -9.80
N ALA A 44 -9.04 -10.61 -9.81
CA ALA A 44 -8.72 -11.42 -10.99
C ALA A 44 -9.42 -12.79 -10.96
N SER A 45 -9.19 -13.59 -9.91
CA SER A 45 -9.84 -14.87 -9.68
C SER A 45 -9.69 -15.30 -8.21
N GLU A 46 -10.48 -16.28 -7.77
CA GLU A 46 -10.36 -16.84 -6.42
C GLU A 46 -9.02 -17.55 -6.24
N GLU A 47 -8.56 -18.30 -7.25
CA GLU A 47 -7.23 -18.93 -7.25
C GLU A 47 -6.11 -17.91 -7.04
N HIS A 48 -6.16 -16.79 -7.77
CA HIS A 48 -5.21 -15.71 -7.62
C HIS A 48 -5.26 -15.11 -6.20
N THR A 49 -6.46 -14.87 -5.69
CA THR A 49 -6.68 -14.33 -4.34
C THR A 49 -6.12 -15.26 -3.26
N GLU A 50 -6.31 -16.57 -3.38
CA GLU A 50 -5.75 -17.57 -2.46
C GLU A 50 -4.23 -17.62 -2.49
N MET A 51 -3.63 -17.47 -3.67
CA MET A 51 -2.18 -17.33 -3.80
C MET A 51 -1.67 -16.09 -3.06
N LEU A 52 -2.33 -14.94 -3.24
CA LEU A 52 -1.96 -13.69 -2.53
C LEU A 52 -2.08 -13.81 -1.01
N LYS A 53 -3.15 -14.44 -0.50
CA LYS A 53 -3.31 -14.69 0.96
C LYS A 53 -2.17 -15.54 1.50
N LYS A 54 -1.79 -16.62 0.80
CA LYS A 54 -0.65 -17.48 1.17
C LYS A 54 0.65 -16.69 1.21
N ALA A 55 0.93 -15.91 0.17
CA ALA A 55 2.13 -15.07 0.11
C ALA A 55 2.15 -14.04 1.25
N SER A 56 1.04 -13.33 1.49
CA SER A 56 0.93 -12.36 2.59
C SER A 56 1.21 -13.01 3.94
N ASN A 57 0.62 -14.17 4.23
CA ASN A 57 0.84 -14.90 5.47
C ASN A 57 2.31 -15.33 5.66
N MET A 58 3.01 -15.72 4.58
CA MET A 58 4.44 -16.08 4.65
C MET A 58 5.33 -14.90 5.08
N PHE A 59 4.97 -13.67 4.72
CA PHE A 59 5.77 -12.47 4.99
C PHE A 59 5.11 -11.50 5.98
N PHE A 60 4.02 -11.90 6.63
CA PHE A 60 3.15 -11.03 7.45
C PHE A 60 3.90 -10.21 8.50
N SER A 61 4.88 -10.81 9.18
CA SER A 61 5.64 -10.16 10.26
C SER A 61 6.98 -9.56 9.79
N LYS A 62 7.20 -9.46 8.47
CA LYS A 62 8.46 -8.94 7.90
C LYS A 62 8.35 -7.42 7.73
N ASN A 63 9.45 -6.70 7.97
CA ASN A 63 9.45 -5.24 7.97
C ASN A 63 10.53 -4.67 7.05
N ALA A 64 10.14 -3.96 5.99
CA ALA A 64 11.05 -3.37 5.01
C ALA A 64 12.03 -2.33 5.58
N LEU A 65 11.82 -1.83 6.81
CA LEU A 65 12.74 -0.91 7.50
C LEU A 65 14.17 -1.47 7.61
N SER A 66 14.34 -2.79 7.74
CA SER A 66 15.65 -3.42 7.84
C SER A 66 15.90 -4.39 6.68
N PRO A 67 16.49 -3.91 5.56
CA PRO A 67 16.82 -4.77 4.41
C PRO A 67 17.88 -5.83 4.74
N MET A 68 18.67 -5.62 5.79
CA MET A 68 19.64 -6.61 6.28
C MET A 68 18.95 -7.76 7.03
N ALA A 69 17.88 -7.48 7.78
CA ALA A 69 17.12 -8.51 8.48
C ALA A 69 16.20 -9.29 7.54
N PHE A 70 15.72 -8.66 6.46
CA PHE A 70 14.76 -9.25 5.53
C PHE A 70 15.18 -9.08 4.06
N PRO A 71 16.27 -9.76 3.63
CA PRO A 71 16.79 -9.64 2.27
C PRO A 71 15.80 -10.10 1.20
N SER A 72 14.86 -10.99 1.54
CA SER A 72 13.77 -11.40 0.63
C SER A 72 12.86 -10.23 0.26
N LEU A 73 12.48 -9.37 1.22
CA LEU A 73 11.65 -8.20 0.94
C LEU A 73 12.37 -7.23 0.01
N LYS A 74 13.64 -6.92 0.30
CA LYS A 74 14.46 -6.06 -0.57
C LYS A 74 14.50 -6.59 -2.00
N LYS A 75 14.67 -7.90 -2.16
CA LYS A 75 14.67 -8.55 -3.48
C LYS A 75 13.34 -8.34 -4.20
N PHE A 76 12.22 -8.63 -3.55
CA PHE A 76 10.90 -8.46 -4.14
C PHE A 76 10.61 -7.00 -4.53
N GLU A 77 10.91 -6.03 -3.66
CA GLU A 77 10.75 -4.61 -3.99
C GLU A 77 11.58 -4.22 -5.21
N THR A 78 12.84 -4.65 -5.27
CA THR A 78 13.74 -4.36 -6.38
C THR A 78 13.23 -4.96 -7.70
N GLU A 79 12.78 -6.21 -7.68
CA GLU A 79 12.26 -6.89 -8.87
C GLU A 79 10.95 -6.27 -9.36
N VAL A 80 10.03 -5.90 -8.46
CA VAL A 80 8.78 -5.21 -8.83
C VAL A 80 9.06 -3.86 -9.47
N ILE A 81 9.99 -3.08 -8.89
CA ILE A 81 10.40 -1.79 -9.48
C ILE A 81 11.02 -2.01 -10.86
N SER A 82 11.90 -3.01 -11.03
CA SER A 82 12.52 -3.32 -12.31
C SER A 82 11.49 -3.69 -13.37
N MET A 83 10.54 -4.58 -13.05
CA MET A 83 9.46 -4.96 -13.97
C MET A 83 8.58 -3.76 -14.35
N ALA A 84 8.31 -2.85 -13.41
CA ALA A 84 7.57 -1.63 -13.69
C ALA A 84 8.34 -0.68 -14.62
N VAL A 85 9.65 -0.49 -14.41
CA VAL A 85 10.52 0.30 -15.29
C VAL A 85 10.48 -0.25 -16.72
N ASP A 86 10.62 -1.57 -16.88
CA ASP A 86 10.56 -2.22 -18.20
C ASP A 86 9.17 -2.06 -18.84
N LEU A 87 8.09 -2.22 -18.07
CA LEU A 87 6.71 -2.06 -18.55
C LEU A 87 6.44 -0.65 -19.11
N PHE A 88 7.06 0.37 -18.53
CA PHE A 88 6.94 1.76 -18.99
C PHE A 88 8.04 2.19 -19.98
N GLY A 89 8.87 1.26 -20.47
CA GLY A 89 9.89 1.51 -21.48
C GLY A 89 11.09 2.35 -20.99
N GLY A 90 11.42 2.26 -19.70
CA GLY A 90 12.56 2.95 -19.11
C GLY A 90 13.92 2.37 -19.51
N ASP A 91 14.98 3.15 -19.29
CA ASP A 91 16.37 2.73 -19.52
C ASP A 91 17.10 2.43 -18.19
N ASN A 92 18.40 2.13 -18.26
CA ASN A 92 19.22 1.82 -17.08
C ASN A 92 19.45 3.00 -16.12
N ARG A 93 18.96 4.21 -16.44
CA ARG A 93 18.99 5.38 -15.56
C ARG A 93 17.69 5.54 -14.78
N CYS A 94 16.64 4.82 -15.16
CA CYS A 94 15.39 4.80 -14.43
C CYS A 94 15.56 4.04 -13.11
N CYS A 95 14.96 4.59 -12.04
CA CYS A 95 14.92 3.98 -10.73
C CYS A 95 13.58 4.29 -10.05
N GLY A 96 13.33 3.68 -8.90
CA GLY A 96 12.10 3.89 -8.16
C GLY A 96 12.15 3.35 -6.74
N SER A 97 11.00 3.44 -6.07
CA SER A 97 10.76 2.91 -4.74
C SER A 97 9.33 2.40 -4.64
N MET A 98 9.09 1.37 -3.85
CA MET A 98 7.72 0.98 -3.47
C MET A 98 7.11 2.05 -2.56
N THR A 99 5.80 2.23 -2.64
CA THR A 99 5.02 3.11 -1.76
C THR A 99 3.74 2.40 -1.32
N SER A 100 3.03 2.94 -0.33
CA SER A 100 1.77 2.39 0.18
C SER A 100 0.59 2.51 -0.80
N GLY A 101 0.69 3.38 -1.81
CA GLY A 101 -0.34 3.57 -2.81
C GLY A 101 -0.14 4.81 -3.67
N GLY A 102 -1.10 5.06 -4.58
CA GLY A 102 -1.00 6.14 -5.57
C GLY A 102 -0.84 7.53 -4.96
N THR A 103 -1.53 7.84 -3.87
CA THR A 103 -1.41 9.14 -3.20
C THR A 103 0.01 9.39 -2.68
N GLU A 104 0.64 8.41 -2.03
CA GLU A 104 2.02 8.55 -1.56
C GLU A 104 2.99 8.68 -2.74
N SER A 105 2.79 7.91 -3.82
CA SER A 105 3.58 8.04 -5.05
C SER A 105 3.55 9.47 -5.61
N LEU A 106 2.35 10.08 -5.70
CA LEU A 106 2.20 11.46 -6.17
C LEU A 106 2.87 12.46 -5.22
N LEU A 107 2.68 12.30 -3.91
CA LEU A 107 3.31 13.16 -2.91
C LEU A 107 4.84 13.08 -2.96
N MET A 108 5.39 11.88 -3.15
CA MET A 108 6.84 11.67 -3.27
C MET A 108 7.39 12.30 -4.54
N ALA A 109 6.68 12.23 -5.68
CA ALA A 109 7.07 12.92 -6.90
C ALA A 109 7.09 14.44 -6.70
N VAL A 110 6.01 15.03 -6.17
CA VAL A 110 5.92 16.48 -5.91
C VAL A 110 7.00 16.94 -4.93
N LYS A 111 7.20 16.22 -3.82
CA LYS A 111 8.26 16.50 -2.84
C LYS A 111 9.64 16.47 -3.52
N THR A 112 9.90 15.47 -4.36
CA THR A 112 11.19 15.31 -5.04
C THR A 112 11.47 16.48 -5.97
N TYR A 113 10.52 16.87 -6.83
CA TYR A 113 10.69 18.04 -7.71
C TYR A 113 10.84 19.34 -6.93
N ARG A 114 10.05 19.53 -5.86
CA ARG A 114 10.15 20.71 -4.99
C ARG A 114 11.55 20.84 -4.38
N ASP A 115 12.09 19.75 -3.82
CA ASP A 115 13.38 19.78 -3.15
C ASP A 115 14.54 19.88 -4.15
N TRP A 116 14.42 19.21 -5.30
CA TRP A 116 15.36 19.36 -6.42
C TRP A 116 15.40 20.80 -6.94
N ALA A 117 14.24 21.44 -7.13
CA ALA A 117 14.18 22.83 -7.58
C ALA A 117 14.78 23.81 -6.57
N ARG A 118 14.60 23.57 -5.26
CA ARG A 118 15.25 24.38 -4.21
C ARG A 118 16.78 24.30 -4.28
N GLU A 119 17.32 23.13 -4.61
CA GLU A 119 18.77 22.93 -4.76
C GLU A 119 19.31 23.53 -6.07
N LYS A 120 18.65 23.25 -7.21
CA LYS A 120 19.13 23.65 -8.55
C LYS A 120 18.79 25.08 -8.93
N PHE A 121 17.67 25.60 -8.43
CA PHE A 121 17.15 26.94 -8.74
C PHE A 121 16.83 27.70 -7.44
N PRO A 122 17.84 28.03 -6.62
CA PRO A 122 17.64 28.63 -5.30
C PRO A 122 16.95 30.01 -5.33
N HIS A 123 16.82 30.64 -6.50
CA HIS A 123 16.06 31.87 -6.70
C HIS A 123 14.54 31.63 -6.71
N ILE A 124 14.07 30.41 -6.98
CA ILE A 124 12.66 30.02 -6.87
C ILE A 124 12.35 29.76 -5.39
N LYS A 125 11.72 30.73 -4.72
CA LYS A 125 11.37 30.64 -3.29
C LYS A 125 10.00 30.01 -3.06
N GLU A 126 9.10 30.16 -4.03
CA GLU A 126 7.72 29.70 -3.98
C GLU A 126 7.49 28.81 -5.21
N PRO A 127 7.82 27.50 -5.12
CA PRO A 127 7.62 26.59 -6.24
C PRO A 127 6.12 26.31 -6.45
N GLU A 128 5.69 26.33 -7.70
CA GLU A 128 4.29 26.15 -8.10
C GLU A 128 4.11 24.83 -8.88
N MET A 129 2.90 24.27 -8.85
CA MET A 129 2.48 23.13 -9.66
C MET A 129 1.33 23.58 -10.56
N LEU A 130 1.49 23.41 -11.88
CA LEU A 130 0.44 23.72 -12.85
C LEU A 130 -0.54 22.54 -12.89
N VAL A 131 -1.83 22.83 -12.73
CA VAL A 131 -2.95 21.88 -12.71
C VAL A 131 -3.98 22.22 -13.77
#